data_AF-A0A9D7I072-F1
#
_entry.id   AF-A0A9D7I072-F1
#
_cell.length_a   1.000
_cell.length_b   1.000
_cell.length_c   1.000
_cell.angle_alpha   90.00
_cell.angle_beta   90.00
_cell.angle_gamma   90.00
#
_symmetry.space_group_name_H-M   'P 1'
#
loop_
_entity.id
_entity.type
_entity.pdbx_description
1 polymer ?
#
loop_
_entity_poly.entity_id
_entity_poly.type
_entity_poly.pdbx_seq_one_letter_code
_entity_poly.pdbx_strand_id
1 'polypeptide(L)'
;MSVIQAAKTALLNASAKGFFHLLSANLAISLLSFGAQLLVIKFLSPAEMADIKTMQSFIGIAVVIASVGLNTAVLKLCSEQRSDAERALILRKSLRYTVIPNALVLAAIAAAALLGLFSPSSRVNDWMMVLMFSVPATALGSVLMMYLQARKRIKLMATAQTMIRVVGLTVIVLAAFFYGFGGFVIASAIVAIAALAPLVSLVKDDLVVSKSDAEESFPLIWYYARWSLAGNLVATTIGFLDILMLNYLIDDRVGLGYYSIATIFVLGLSQVTSTVQTIATPFFSEYSSDRSQFMRVLKKYQKMLMLTALALTVASMVIVPWLIVLFYGESYAPAGEYFQILAVKYFLWSCYALLGIAIWGVGKMKLSFYNALATLVVSTVISYVLIIRNGLQGAAIAQVVSYLFSLIIVAFVAKVALESHFHSLTVTSGDTKRKRPE
;
A
#
# COMPACT_ATOMS: atom_id res chain seq x y z
N MET A 1 -13.91 31.34 22.95
CA MET A 1 -14.35 29.99 22.55
C MET A 1 -13.11 29.14 22.29
N SER A 2 -12.78 28.21 23.19
CA SER A 2 -11.46 27.60 23.23
C SER A 2 -11.24 26.66 22.04
N VAL A 3 -10.03 26.67 21.50
CA VAL A 3 -9.54 25.75 20.45
C VAL A 3 -9.77 24.28 20.84
N ILE A 4 -9.82 23.99 22.15
CA ILE A 4 -10.16 22.69 22.72
C ILE A 4 -11.62 22.33 22.45
N GLN A 5 -12.54 23.29 22.53
CA GLN A 5 -13.96 23.09 22.22
C GLN A 5 -14.17 22.89 20.72
N ALA A 6 -13.49 23.65 19.86
CA ALA A 6 -13.52 23.45 18.41
C ALA A 6 -12.93 22.08 17.99
N ALA A 7 -11.82 21.67 18.59
CA ALA A 7 -11.22 20.35 18.36
C ALA A 7 -12.10 19.21 18.88
N LYS A 8 -12.76 19.39 20.03
CA LYS A 8 -13.70 18.42 20.60
C LYS A 8 -14.96 18.31 19.74
N THR A 9 -15.48 19.42 19.21
CA THR A 9 -16.64 19.41 18.28
C THR A 9 -16.25 18.82 16.92
N ALA A 10 -15.03 19.05 16.43
CA ALA A 10 -14.52 18.40 15.22
C ALA A 10 -14.32 16.89 15.42
N LEU A 11 -13.80 16.47 16.59
CA LEU A 11 -13.66 15.06 16.98
C LEU A 11 -15.02 14.37 17.15
N LEU A 12 -15.98 15.04 17.79
CA LEU A 12 -17.35 14.54 17.95
C LEU A 12 -18.10 14.50 16.61
N ASN A 13 -17.88 15.46 15.71
CA ASN A 13 -18.42 15.43 14.35
C ASN A 13 -17.76 14.34 13.48
N ALA A 14 -16.46 14.07 13.64
CA ALA A 14 -15.79 12.95 12.98
C ALA A 14 -16.27 11.59 13.51
N SER A 15 -16.57 11.51 14.81
CA SER A 15 -17.23 10.36 15.44
C SER A 15 -18.65 10.17 14.88
N ALA A 16 -19.44 11.23 14.79
CA ALA A 16 -20.82 11.22 14.28
C ALA A 16 -20.90 10.95 12.76
N LYS A 17 -19.85 11.26 11.98
CA LYS A 17 -19.81 11.10 10.51
C LYS A 17 -19.18 9.78 10.01
N GLY A 18 -18.95 8.80 10.89
CA GLY A 18 -18.47 7.47 10.48
C GLY A 18 -16.97 7.40 10.18
N PHE A 19 -16.19 8.45 10.45
CA PHE A 19 -14.74 8.48 10.22
C PHE A 19 -13.99 7.59 11.22
N PHE A 20 -14.32 7.66 12.52
CA PHE A 20 -13.73 6.77 13.53
C PHE A 20 -14.15 5.32 13.31
N HIS A 21 -15.38 5.09 12.87
CA HIS A 21 -15.85 3.75 12.46
C HIS A 21 -15.08 3.23 11.25
N LEU A 22 -14.78 4.06 10.25
CA LEU A 22 -13.96 3.67 9.11
C LEU A 22 -12.54 3.30 9.54
N LEU A 23 -11.96 4.12 10.40
CA LEU A 23 -10.60 3.92 10.85
C LEU A 23 -10.47 2.64 11.71
N SER A 24 -11.40 2.42 12.64
CA SER A 24 -11.44 1.20 13.45
C SER A 24 -11.74 -0.03 12.60
N ALA A 25 -12.63 0.09 11.61
CA ALA A 25 -12.87 -0.96 10.63
C ALA A 25 -11.59 -1.28 9.84
N ASN A 26 -10.91 -0.29 9.27
CA ASN A 26 -9.67 -0.51 8.52
C ASN A 26 -8.56 -1.14 9.37
N LEU A 27 -8.43 -0.74 10.64
CA LEU A 27 -7.50 -1.36 11.58
C LEU A 27 -7.89 -2.82 11.86
N ALA A 28 -9.15 -3.09 12.17
CA ALA A 28 -9.65 -4.44 12.42
C ALA A 28 -9.48 -5.35 11.19
N ILE A 29 -9.84 -4.85 10.01
CA ILE A 29 -9.66 -5.51 8.71
C ILE A 29 -8.18 -5.83 8.45
N SER A 30 -7.27 -4.93 8.82
CA SER A 30 -5.83 -5.13 8.62
C SER A 30 -5.22 -6.08 9.64
N LEU A 31 -5.67 -6.04 10.89
CA LEU A 31 -5.30 -7.02 11.92
C LEU A 31 -5.82 -8.42 11.60
N LEU A 32 -7.05 -8.54 11.06
CA LEU A 32 -7.58 -9.80 10.53
C LEU A 32 -6.72 -10.33 9.37
N SER A 33 -6.30 -9.46 8.45
CA SER A 33 -5.42 -9.84 7.35
C SER A 33 -4.01 -10.22 7.80
N PHE A 34 -3.53 -9.66 8.91
CA PHE A 34 -2.27 -10.05 9.51
C PHE A 34 -2.39 -11.41 10.22
N GLY A 35 -3.40 -11.58 11.08
CA GLY A 35 -3.67 -12.84 11.76
C GLY A 35 -3.92 -14.00 10.78
N ALA A 36 -4.56 -13.70 9.65
CA ALA A 36 -4.71 -14.61 8.52
C ALA A 36 -3.39 -15.22 8.05
N GLN A 37 -2.40 -14.36 7.78
CA GLN A 37 -1.10 -14.78 7.29
C GLN A 37 -0.36 -15.62 8.35
N LEU A 38 -0.58 -15.33 9.64
CA LEU A 38 -0.01 -16.13 10.73
C LEU A 38 -0.59 -17.56 10.81
N LEU A 39 -1.88 -17.74 10.53
CA LEU A 39 -2.50 -19.07 10.52
C LEU A 39 -1.94 -19.95 9.41
N VAL A 40 -1.70 -19.36 8.23
CA VAL A 40 -1.20 -20.08 7.05
C VAL A 40 0.21 -20.66 7.29
N ILE A 41 1.05 -20.01 8.11
CA ILE A 41 2.39 -20.50 8.45
C ILE A 41 2.36 -21.89 9.10
N LYS A 42 1.28 -22.26 9.81
CA LYS A 42 1.19 -23.59 10.45
C LYS A 42 1.01 -24.74 9.46
N PHE A 43 0.51 -24.45 8.26
CA PHE A 43 0.15 -25.47 7.28
C PHE A 43 1.18 -25.57 6.15
N LEU A 44 2.15 -24.66 6.11
CA LEU A 44 3.14 -24.56 5.05
C LEU A 44 4.55 -24.56 5.62
N SER A 45 5.47 -25.17 4.89
CA SER A 45 6.89 -25.15 5.20
C SER A 45 7.52 -23.76 4.97
N PRO A 46 8.67 -23.44 5.60
CA PRO A 46 9.38 -22.18 5.34
C PRO A 46 9.70 -21.98 3.85
N ALA A 47 10.13 -23.02 3.14
CA ALA A 47 10.42 -22.92 1.71
C ALA A 47 9.16 -22.56 0.89
N GLU A 48 8.00 -23.13 1.22
CA GLU A 48 6.73 -22.76 0.60
C GLU A 48 6.33 -21.31 0.94
N MET A 49 6.62 -20.84 2.15
CA MET A 49 6.42 -19.43 2.52
C MET A 49 7.30 -18.49 1.68
N ALA A 50 8.54 -18.89 1.38
CA ALA A 50 9.43 -18.15 0.48
C ALA A 50 8.86 -18.08 -0.94
N ASP A 51 8.38 -19.20 -1.46
CA ASP A 51 7.77 -19.30 -2.79
C ASP A 51 6.50 -18.41 -2.87
N ILE A 52 5.62 -18.47 -1.85
CA ILE A 52 4.43 -17.61 -1.78
C ILE A 52 4.82 -16.14 -1.77
N LYS A 53 5.77 -15.74 -0.92
CA LYS A 53 6.16 -14.34 -0.80
C LYS A 53 6.80 -13.82 -2.08
N THR A 54 7.60 -14.66 -2.74
CA THR A 54 8.16 -14.39 -4.07
C THR A 54 7.04 -14.19 -5.09
N MET A 55 6.08 -15.12 -5.18
CA MET A 55 4.95 -14.99 -6.10
C MET A 55 4.13 -13.71 -5.85
N GLN A 56 3.82 -13.42 -4.58
CA GLN A 56 3.10 -12.21 -4.18
C GLN A 56 3.83 -10.92 -4.56
N SER A 57 5.17 -10.91 -4.52
CA SER A 57 5.95 -9.74 -4.92
C SER A 57 5.79 -9.40 -6.40
N PHE A 58 5.83 -10.41 -7.29
CA PHE A 58 5.57 -10.24 -8.72
C PHE A 58 4.12 -9.86 -9.00
N ILE A 59 3.16 -10.54 -8.35
CA ILE A 59 1.73 -10.22 -8.47
C ILE A 59 1.45 -8.78 -8.03
N GLY A 60 2.08 -8.30 -6.95
CA GLY A 60 1.94 -6.93 -6.48
C GLY A 60 2.36 -5.89 -7.53
N ILE A 61 3.51 -6.10 -8.17
CA ILE A 61 3.98 -5.25 -9.28
C ILE A 61 3.04 -5.37 -10.49
N ALA A 62 2.66 -6.58 -10.86
CA ALA A 62 1.76 -6.85 -11.98
C ALA A 62 0.39 -6.16 -11.82
N VAL A 63 -0.19 -6.17 -10.62
CA VAL A 63 -1.45 -5.47 -10.31
C VAL A 63 -1.33 -3.97 -10.51
N VAL A 64 -0.20 -3.36 -10.11
CA VAL A 64 0.03 -1.93 -10.35
C VAL A 64 0.03 -1.63 -11.85
N ILE A 65 0.76 -2.42 -12.64
CA ILE A 65 0.83 -2.25 -14.10
C ILE A 65 -0.56 -2.48 -14.74
N ALA A 66 -1.25 -3.55 -14.35
CA ALA A 66 -2.58 -3.92 -14.83
C ALA A 66 -3.65 -2.87 -14.50
N SER A 67 -3.49 -2.14 -13.38
CA SER A 67 -4.40 -1.04 -13.01
C SER A 67 -4.15 0.25 -13.79
N VAL A 68 -2.95 0.42 -14.37
CA VAL A 68 -2.49 1.63 -15.09
C VAL A 68 -2.66 2.94 -14.30
N GLY A 69 -2.81 2.87 -12.97
CA GLY A 69 -3.10 4.03 -12.12
C GLY A 69 -4.54 4.57 -12.23
N LEU A 70 -5.45 3.84 -12.87
CA LEU A 70 -6.85 4.24 -13.06
C LEU A 70 -7.62 4.32 -11.74
N ASN A 71 -7.23 3.53 -10.73
CA ASN A 71 -7.77 3.61 -9.38
C ASN A 71 -7.60 5.03 -8.77
N THR A 72 -6.45 5.68 -8.96
CA THR A 72 -6.23 7.06 -8.51
C THR A 72 -6.98 8.07 -9.36
N ALA A 73 -7.03 7.88 -10.68
CA ALA A 73 -7.77 8.77 -11.58
C ALA A 73 -9.27 8.77 -11.23
N VAL A 74 -9.86 7.58 -11.03
CA VAL A 74 -11.25 7.42 -10.60
C VAL A 74 -11.48 8.06 -9.23
N LEU A 75 -10.61 7.84 -8.25
CA LEU A 75 -10.75 8.50 -6.95
C LEU A 75 -10.79 10.02 -7.11
N LYS A 76 -9.84 10.59 -7.85
CA LYS A 76 -9.67 12.04 -7.99
C LYS A 76 -10.85 12.66 -8.72
N LEU A 77 -11.16 12.17 -9.92
CA LEU A 77 -12.19 12.75 -10.79
C LEU A 77 -13.59 12.55 -10.20
N CYS A 78 -13.90 11.37 -9.68
CA CYS A 78 -15.24 11.11 -9.13
C CYS A 78 -15.48 11.79 -7.78
N SER A 79 -14.44 12.22 -7.05
CA SER A 79 -14.57 13.00 -5.81
C SER A 79 -14.84 14.49 -6.06
N GLU A 80 -14.57 14.98 -7.27
CA GLU A 80 -14.89 16.36 -7.67
C GLU A 80 -16.42 16.56 -7.80
N GLN A 81 -16.83 17.82 -7.85
CA GLN A 81 -18.23 18.19 -8.11
C GLN A 81 -18.56 17.88 -9.58
N ARG A 82 -18.98 16.64 -9.82
CA ARG A 82 -19.39 16.09 -11.12
C ARG A 82 -20.75 15.45 -11.00
N SER A 83 -21.47 15.40 -12.12
CA SER A 83 -22.76 14.72 -12.19
C SER A 83 -22.62 13.21 -11.96
N ASP A 84 -23.69 12.56 -11.53
CA ASP A 84 -23.69 11.11 -11.32
C ASP A 84 -23.50 10.35 -12.63
N ALA A 85 -24.04 10.86 -13.74
CA ALA A 85 -23.86 10.30 -15.08
C ALA A 85 -22.39 10.35 -15.52
N GLU A 86 -21.70 11.47 -15.28
CA GLU A 86 -20.28 11.63 -15.63
C GLU A 86 -19.39 10.69 -14.80
N ARG A 87 -19.67 10.55 -13.50
CA ARG A 87 -18.96 9.60 -12.62
C ARG A 87 -19.12 8.16 -13.11
N ALA A 88 -20.34 7.77 -13.49
CA ALA A 88 -20.61 6.45 -14.06
C ALA A 88 -19.90 6.24 -15.41
N LEU A 89 -19.85 7.26 -16.26
CA LEU A 89 -19.09 7.22 -17.52
C LEU A 89 -17.58 7.02 -17.27
N ILE A 90 -17.01 7.76 -16.33
CA ILE A 90 -15.60 7.63 -15.92
C ILE A 90 -15.32 6.20 -15.43
N LEU A 91 -16.20 5.62 -14.60
CA LEU A 91 -16.05 4.25 -14.13
C LEU A 91 -16.03 3.25 -15.29
N ARG A 92 -17.04 3.29 -16.17
CA ARG A 92 -17.14 2.35 -17.32
C ARG A 92 -15.94 2.44 -18.24
N LYS A 93 -15.52 3.67 -18.59
CA LYS A 93 -14.35 3.90 -19.43
C LYS A 93 -13.08 3.39 -18.76
N SER A 94 -12.90 3.66 -17.46
CA SER A 94 -11.75 3.17 -16.69
C SER A 94 -11.71 1.64 -16.67
N LEU A 95 -12.83 0.97 -16.39
CA LEU A 95 -12.91 -0.50 -16.43
C LEU A 95 -12.57 -1.03 -17.83
N ARG A 96 -13.08 -0.40 -18.90
CA ARG A 96 -12.73 -0.77 -20.29
C ARG A 96 -11.24 -0.56 -20.59
N TYR A 97 -10.63 0.50 -20.09
CA TYR A 97 -9.21 0.78 -20.29
C TYR A 97 -8.27 -0.19 -19.56
N THR A 98 -8.75 -0.91 -18.54
CA THR A 98 -7.96 -1.98 -17.90
C THR A 98 -7.85 -3.24 -18.75
N VAL A 99 -8.73 -3.47 -19.75
CA VAL A 99 -8.79 -4.75 -20.49
C VAL A 99 -7.49 -5.06 -21.23
N ILE A 100 -6.98 -4.13 -22.03
CA ILE A 100 -5.74 -4.32 -22.80
C ILE A 100 -4.51 -4.50 -21.89
N PRO A 101 -4.25 -3.61 -20.90
CA PRO A 101 -3.17 -3.79 -19.94
C PRO A 101 -3.21 -5.14 -19.22
N ASN A 102 -4.40 -5.60 -18.81
CA ASN A 102 -4.55 -6.90 -18.17
C ASN A 102 -4.19 -8.05 -19.11
N ALA A 103 -4.66 -8.03 -20.35
CA ALA A 103 -4.30 -9.06 -21.33
C ALA A 103 -2.78 -9.10 -21.57
N LEU A 104 -2.14 -7.93 -21.69
CA LEU A 104 -0.68 -7.83 -21.85
C LEU A 104 0.09 -8.32 -20.62
N VAL A 105 -0.35 -7.96 -19.41
CA VAL A 105 0.27 -8.41 -18.16
C VAL A 105 0.11 -9.92 -17.99
N LEU A 106 -1.06 -10.49 -18.29
CA LEU A 106 -1.26 -11.93 -18.25
C LEU A 106 -0.37 -12.65 -19.26
N ALA A 107 -0.30 -12.16 -20.50
CA ALA A 107 0.57 -12.73 -21.52
C ALA A 107 2.06 -12.67 -21.12
N ALA A 108 2.49 -11.54 -20.56
CA ALA A 108 3.85 -11.37 -20.05
C ALA A 108 4.16 -12.32 -18.89
N ILE A 109 3.23 -12.49 -17.95
CA ILE A 109 3.40 -13.43 -16.84
C ILE A 109 3.44 -14.87 -17.35
N ALA A 110 2.54 -15.27 -18.24
CA ALA A 110 2.54 -16.61 -18.81
C ALA A 110 3.86 -16.90 -19.56
N ALA A 111 4.33 -15.96 -20.39
CA ALA A 111 5.60 -16.09 -21.10
C ALA A 111 6.78 -16.21 -20.13
N ALA A 112 6.85 -15.35 -19.10
CA ALA A 112 7.91 -15.41 -18.10
C ALA A 112 7.89 -16.70 -17.28
N ALA A 113 6.71 -17.21 -16.92
CA ALA A 113 6.56 -18.48 -16.22
C ALA A 113 7.01 -19.67 -17.08
N LEU A 114 6.59 -19.73 -18.35
CA LEU A 114 7.00 -20.78 -19.29
C LEU A 114 8.52 -20.80 -19.54
N LEU A 115 9.15 -19.63 -19.49
CA LEU A 115 10.60 -19.48 -19.65
C LEU A 115 11.39 -19.66 -18.34
N GLY A 116 10.72 -19.93 -17.21
CA GLY A 116 11.38 -20.11 -15.91
C GLY A 116 11.98 -18.81 -15.33
N LEU A 117 11.49 -17.64 -15.77
CA LEU A 117 12.11 -16.34 -15.49
C LEU A 117 11.70 -15.72 -14.16
N PHE A 118 10.80 -16.31 -13.35
CA PHE A 118 10.39 -15.71 -12.07
C PHE A 118 11.26 -16.14 -10.89
N SER A 119 11.79 -17.35 -10.94
CA SER A 119 12.55 -17.90 -9.84
C SER A 119 13.36 -19.11 -10.30
N PRO A 120 14.54 -19.33 -9.70
CA PRO A 120 15.20 -20.64 -9.74
C PRO A 120 14.31 -21.80 -9.25
N SER A 121 13.31 -21.53 -8.40
CA SER A 121 12.32 -22.52 -7.95
C SER A 121 11.32 -22.81 -9.06
N SER A 122 11.31 -24.04 -9.59
CA SER A 122 10.31 -24.47 -10.60
C SER A 122 8.89 -24.30 -10.08
N ARG A 123 8.65 -24.60 -8.80
CA ARG A 123 7.35 -24.45 -8.13
C ARG A 123 6.77 -23.05 -8.27
N VAL A 124 7.60 -22.00 -8.16
CA VAL A 124 7.15 -20.61 -8.33
C VAL A 124 6.67 -20.37 -9.75
N ASN A 125 7.41 -20.85 -10.76
CA ASN A 125 7.05 -20.65 -12.16
C ASN A 125 5.76 -21.41 -12.52
N ASP A 126 5.64 -22.67 -12.09
CA ASP A 126 4.47 -23.51 -12.37
C ASP A 126 3.20 -22.93 -11.76
N TRP A 127 3.26 -22.55 -10.47
CA TRP A 127 2.10 -22.04 -9.75
C TRP A 127 1.78 -20.57 -10.04
N MET A 128 2.73 -19.81 -10.62
CA MET A 128 2.45 -18.47 -11.13
C MET A 128 1.38 -18.49 -12.23
N MET A 129 1.32 -19.55 -13.05
CA MET A 129 0.29 -19.70 -14.09
C MET A 129 -1.14 -19.78 -13.52
N VAL A 130 -1.28 -20.27 -12.29
CA VAL A 130 -2.57 -20.27 -11.58
C VAL A 130 -2.80 -18.92 -10.90
N LEU A 131 -1.78 -18.41 -10.21
CA LEU A 131 -1.92 -17.20 -9.41
C LEU A 131 -2.12 -15.94 -10.26
N MET A 132 -1.61 -15.91 -11.51
CA MET A 132 -1.73 -14.75 -12.41
C MET A 132 -3.19 -14.34 -12.67
N PHE A 133 -4.15 -15.28 -12.61
CA PHE A 133 -5.57 -14.97 -12.75
C PHE A 133 -6.13 -14.09 -11.62
N SER A 134 -5.41 -13.96 -10.50
CA SER A 134 -5.74 -12.99 -9.45
C SER A 134 -5.46 -11.54 -9.86
N VAL A 135 -4.56 -11.29 -10.84
CA VAL A 135 -4.12 -9.94 -11.24
C VAL A 135 -5.28 -9.10 -11.78
N PRO A 136 -6.07 -9.56 -12.79
CA PRO A 136 -7.18 -8.77 -13.30
C PRO A 136 -8.26 -8.52 -12.28
N ALA A 137 -8.57 -9.53 -11.48
CA ALA A 137 -9.57 -9.40 -10.44
C ALA A 137 -9.17 -8.36 -9.38
N THR A 138 -7.90 -8.37 -8.97
CA THR A 138 -7.38 -7.38 -8.02
C THR A 138 -7.31 -5.98 -8.62
N ALA A 139 -6.86 -5.85 -9.87
CA ALA A 139 -6.80 -4.56 -10.57
C ALA A 139 -8.20 -3.94 -10.73
N LEU A 140 -9.18 -4.70 -11.22
CA LEU A 140 -10.58 -4.28 -11.35
C LEU A 140 -11.20 -3.95 -9.99
N GLY A 141 -11.00 -4.82 -9.00
CA GLY A 141 -11.48 -4.62 -7.63
C GLY A 141 -10.95 -3.33 -7.02
N SER A 142 -9.69 -2.96 -7.30
CA SER A 142 -9.11 -1.70 -6.85
C SER A 142 -9.84 -0.47 -7.42
N VAL A 143 -10.20 -0.49 -8.70
CA VAL A 143 -10.95 0.59 -9.35
C VAL A 143 -12.36 0.73 -8.76
N LEU A 144 -13.04 -0.39 -8.55
CA LEU A 144 -14.37 -0.44 -7.94
C LEU A 144 -14.37 0.11 -6.51
N MET A 145 -13.38 -0.28 -5.69
CA MET A 145 -13.21 0.23 -4.33
C MET A 145 -12.99 1.74 -4.33
N MET A 146 -12.07 2.24 -5.15
CA MET A 146 -11.79 3.68 -5.23
C MET A 146 -13.00 4.47 -5.75
N TYR A 147 -13.82 3.89 -6.62
CA TYR A 147 -15.08 4.50 -7.05
C TYR A 147 -16.08 4.63 -5.90
N LEU A 148 -16.31 3.56 -5.13
CA LEU A 148 -17.18 3.60 -3.94
C LEU A 148 -16.67 4.62 -2.91
N GLN A 149 -15.35 4.71 -2.74
CA GLN A 149 -14.71 5.71 -1.87
C GLN A 149 -14.97 7.14 -2.37
N ALA A 150 -14.80 7.40 -3.67
CA ALA A 150 -15.05 8.70 -4.28
C ALA A 150 -16.51 9.15 -4.16
N ARG A 151 -17.45 8.20 -4.27
CA ARG A 151 -18.89 8.39 -4.04
C ARG A 151 -19.27 8.57 -2.57
N LYS A 152 -18.30 8.55 -1.64
CA LYS A 152 -18.50 8.58 -0.19
C LYS A 152 -19.37 7.43 0.34
N ARG A 153 -19.47 6.31 -0.40
CA ARG A 153 -20.16 5.06 0.02
C ARG A 153 -19.24 4.20 0.90
N ILE A 154 -18.55 4.86 1.83
CA ILE A 154 -17.46 4.27 2.61
C ILE A 154 -17.95 3.09 3.46
N LYS A 155 -19.15 3.18 4.05
CA LYS A 155 -19.71 2.09 4.86
C LYS A 155 -19.92 0.80 4.04
N LEU A 156 -20.50 0.91 2.84
CA LEU A 156 -20.73 -0.23 1.95
C LEU A 156 -19.40 -0.84 1.48
N MET A 157 -18.44 0.03 1.11
CA MET A 157 -17.08 -0.37 0.74
C MET A 157 -16.39 -1.16 1.87
N ALA A 158 -16.42 -0.62 3.10
CA ALA A 158 -15.80 -1.26 4.26
C ALA A 158 -16.47 -2.60 4.61
N THR A 159 -17.81 -2.69 4.52
CA THR A 159 -18.55 -3.94 4.73
C THR A 159 -18.16 -4.98 3.68
N ALA A 160 -18.15 -4.62 2.39
CA ALA A 160 -17.75 -5.52 1.32
C ALA A 160 -16.29 -5.99 1.49
N GLN A 161 -15.37 -5.08 1.81
CA GLN A 161 -13.97 -5.41 2.05
C GLN A 161 -13.79 -6.35 3.25
N THR A 162 -14.52 -6.11 4.34
CA THR A 162 -14.51 -6.99 5.52
C THR A 162 -15.02 -8.38 5.16
N MET A 163 -16.15 -8.47 4.47
CA MET A 163 -16.73 -9.74 4.03
C MET A 163 -15.77 -10.51 3.12
N ILE A 164 -15.21 -9.86 2.09
CA ILE A 164 -14.23 -10.45 1.18
C ILE A 164 -13.04 -11.01 1.96
N ARG A 165 -12.51 -10.25 2.93
CA ARG A 165 -11.35 -10.69 3.71
C ARG A 165 -11.67 -11.82 4.67
N VAL A 166 -12.79 -11.78 5.37
CA VAL A 166 -13.19 -12.84 6.31
C VAL A 166 -13.50 -14.14 5.57
N VAL A 167 -14.35 -14.08 4.53
CA VAL A 167 -14.68 -15.26 3.71
C VAL A 167 -13.43 -15.77 3.00
N GLY A 168 -12.66 -14.86 2.40
CA GLY A 168 -11.43 -15.19 1.70
C GLY A 168 -10.40 -15.87 2.60
N LEU A 169 -10.22 -15.35 3.83
CA LEU A 169 -9.39 -15.97 4.85
C LEU A 169 -9.83 -17.40 5.14
N THR A 170 -11.11 -17.59 5.48
CA THR A 170 -11.63 -18.91 5.82
C THR A 170 -11.40 -19.90 4.69
N VAL A 171 -11.67 -19.50 3.43
CA VAL A 171 -11.44 -20.34 2.26
C VAL A 171 -9.95 -20.67 2.07
N ILE A 172 -9.07 -19.67 2.17
CA ILE A 172 -7.62 -19.85 2.00
C ILE A 172 -7.03 -20.76 3.08
N VAL A 173 -7.40 -20.56 4.35
CA VAL A 173 -6.91 -21.37 5.47
C VAL A 173 -7.41 -22.80 5.39
N LEU A 174 -8.70 -23.01 5.09
CA LEU A 174 -9.23 -24.37 4.92
C LEU A 174 -8.59 -25.07 3.72
N ALA A 175 -8.41 -24.38 2.60
CA ALA A 175 -7.75 -24.96 1.43
C ALA A 175 -6.28 -25.28 1.72
N ALA A 176 -5.56 -24.42 2.44
CA ALA A 176 -4.19 -24.69 2.88
C ALA A 176 -4.11 -25.88 3.85
N PHE A 177 -5.09 -26.02 4.75
CA PHE A 177 -5.16 -27.14 5.68
C PHE A 177 -5.40 -28.49 4.98
N PHE A 178 -6.34 -28.55 4.02
CA PHE A 178 -6.68 -29.80 3.34
C PHE A 178 -5.79 -30.14 2.16
N TYR A 179 -5.28 -29.13 1.43
CA TYR A 179 -4.57 -29.31 0.16
C TYR A 179 -3.19 -28.64 0.12
N GLY A 180 -2.67 -28.17 1.26
CA GLY A 180 -1.33 -27.59 1.39
C GLY A 180 -1.10 -26.36 0.50
N PHE A 181 0.11 -26.25 -0.04
CA PHE A 181 0.54 -25.14 -0.89
C PHE A 181 -0.35 -24.93 -2.12
N GLY A 182 -0.69 -26.01 -2.84
CA GLY A 182 -1.55 -25.92 -4.03
C GLY A 182 -2.94 -25.40 -3.69
N GLY A 183 -3.50 -25.87 -2.56
CA GLY A 183 -4.75 -25.36 -2.00
C GLY A 183 -4.70 -23.86 -1.73
N PHE A 184 -3.65 -23.38 -1.09
CA PHE A 184 -3.45 -21.96 -0.83
C PHE A 184 -3.44 -21.12 -2.11
N VAL A 185 -2.68 -21.55 -3.14
CA VAL A 185 -2.53 -20.79 -4.39
C VAL A 185 -3.85 -20.74 -5.16
N ILE A 186 -4.52 -21.89 -5.33
CA ILE A 186 -5.81 -21.98 -6.03
C ILE A 186 -6.87 -21.16 -5.30
N ALA A 187 -6.97 -21.32 -3.97
CA ALA A 187 -7.93 -20.56 -3.17
C ALA A 187 -7.66 -19.06 -3.26
N SER A 188 -6.40 -18.61 -3.25
CA SER A 188 -6.05 -17.20 -3.39
C SER A 188 -6.53 -16.61 -4.73
N ALA A 189 -6.37 -17.36 -5.83
CA ALA A 189 -6.86 -16.94 -7.14
C ALA A 189 -8.41 -16.91 -7.19
N ILE A 190 -9.07 -17.94 -6.67
CA ILE A 190 -10.55 -18.01 -6.60
C ILE A 190 -11.11 -16.88 -5.75
N VAL A 191 -10.54 -16.62 -4.57
CA VAL A 191 -10.98 -15.56 -3.67
C VAL A 191 -10.83 -14.19 -4.33
N ALA A 192 -9.74 -13.94 -5.05
CA ALA A 192 -9.55 -12.69 -5.78
C ALA A 192 -10.65 -12.49 -6.84
N ILE A 193 -10.99 -13.53 -7.60
CA ILE A 193 -12.05 -13.48 -8.62
C ILE A 193 -13.42 -13.31 -7.96
N ALA A 194 -13.74 -14.11 -6.94
CA ALA A 194 -15.00 -14.08 -6.22
C ALA A 194 -15.23 -12.72 -5.52
N ALA A 195 -14.16 -12.02 -5.13
CA ALA A 195 -14.23 -10.68 -4.55
C ALA A 195 -14.86 -9.64 -5.48
N LEU A 196 -14.87 -9.87 -6.81
CA LEU A 196 -15.52 -8.96 -7.75
C LEU A 196 -17.04 -8.95 -7.62
N ALA A 197 -17.67 -10.08 -7.31
CA ALA A 197 -19.12 -10.21 -7.26
C ALA A 197 -19.80 -9.20 -6.30
N PRO A 198 -19.40 -9.10 -5.02
CA PRO A 198 -19.97 -8.09 -4.11
C PRO A 198 -19.58 -6.65 -4.49
N LEU A 199 -18.48 -6.41 -5.21
CA LEU A 199 -18.10 -5.06 -5.62
C LEU A 199 -18.90 -4.59 -6.84
N VAL A 200 -19.06 -5.46 -7.83
CA VAL A 200 -19.87 -5.21 -9.02
C VAL A 200 -21.33 -5.00 -8.64
N SER A 201 -21.86 -5.79 -7.69
CA SER A 201 -23.26 -5.63 -7.25
C SER A 201 -23.54 -4.25 -6.61
N LEU A 202 -22.54 -3.65 -5.94
CA LEU A 202 -22.66 -2.33 -5.32
C LEU A 202 -22.59 -1.15 -6.32
N VAL A 203 -22.11 -1.39 -7.54
CA VAL A 203 -21.99 -0.38 -8.60
C VAL A 203 -22.81 -0.71 -9.85
N LYS A 204 -23.61 -1.78 -9.81
CA LYS A 204 -24.30 -2.33 -10.99
C LYS A 204 -25.11 -1.27 -11.76
N ASP A 205 -25.77 -0.36 -11.05
CA ASP A 205 -26.59 0.69 -11.66
C ASP A 205 -25.72 1.68 -12.45
N ASP A 206 -24.51 1.93 -11.96
CA ASP A 206 -23.52 2.78 -12.62
C ASP A 206 -22.82 2.06 -13.80
N LEU A 207 -22.98 0.73 -13.95
CA LEU A 207 -22.43 -0.03 -15.09
C LEU A 207 -23.38 -0.12 -16.28
N VAL A 208 -24.69 0.07 -16.07
CA VAL A 208 -25.71 -0.01 -17.13
C VAL A 208 -25.55 1.16 -18.11
N VAL A 209 -25.22 0.87 -19.37
CA VAL A 209 -24.98 1.89 -20.40
C VAL A 209 -26.20 2.80 -20.54
N SER A 210 -26.04 4.06 -20.12
CA SER A 210 -26.98 5.15 -20.34
C SER A 210 -26.37 6.11 -21.36
N LYS A 211 -27.18 6.59 -22.31
CA LYS A 211 -26.78 7.68 -23.21
C LYS A 211 -26.53 8.91 -22.33
N SER A 212 -25.28 9.34 -22.28
CA SER A 212 -24.88 10.51 -21.51
C SER A 212 -24.24 11.50 -22.46
N ASP A 213 -24.76 12.72 -22.46
CA ASP A 213 -24.20 13.87 -23.17
C ASP A 213 -23.01 14.49 -22.39
N ALA A 214 -22.49 13.78 -21.39
CA ALA A 214 -21.37 14.26 -20.58
C ALA A 214 -20.10 14.35 -21.41
N GLU A 215 -19.43 15.50 -21.34
CA GLU A 215 -18.21 15.79 -22.07
C GLU A 215 -17.09 14.80 -21.72
N GLU A 216 -16.35 14.37 -22.73
CA GLU A 216 -15.41 13.26 -22.61
C GLU A 216 -14.18 13.67 -21.79
N SER A 217 -14.12 13.26 -20.52
CA SER A 217 -12.98 13.51 -19.62
C SER A 217 -11.72 12.67 -19.90
N PHE A 218 -11.56 12.16 -21.13
CA PHE A 218 -10.48 11.23 -21.50
C PHE A 218 -9.06 11.77 -21.22
N PRO A 219 -8.70 13.01 -21.61
CA PRO A 219 -7.34 13.52 -21.38
C PRO A 219 -7.00 13.62 -19.89
N LEU A 220 -7.99 13.93 -19.06
CA LEU A 220 -7.85 14.05 -17.61
C LEU A 220 -7.64 12.71 -16.94
N ILE A 221 -8.38 11.66 -17.34
CA ILE A 221 -8.20 10.30 -16.80
C ILE A 221 -6.74 9.86 -16.98
N TRP A 222 -6.23 9.96 -18.21
CA TRP A 222 -4.86 9.56 -18.52
C TRP A 222 -3.78 10.44 -17.87
N TYR A 223 -4.05 11.74 -17.72
CA TYR A 223 -3.14 12.65 -17.03
C TYR A 223 -2.89 12.20 -15.58
N TYR A 224 -3.94 11.85 -14.83
CA TYR A 224 -3.79 11.36 -13.46
C TYR A 224 -3.25 9.93 -13.40
N ALA A 225 -3.73 9.06 -14.30
CA ALA A 225 -3.37 7.65 -14.34
C ALA A 225 -1.86 7.43 -14.55
N ARG A 226 -1.22 8.14 -15.50
CA ARG A 226 0.21 7.95 -15.82
C ARG A 226 1.15 8.29 -14.65
N TRP A 227 0.86 9.37 -13.92
CA TRP A 227 1.69 9.79 -12.79
C TRP A 227 1.45 8.91 -11.57
N SER A 228 0.20 8.45 -11.40
CA SER A 228 -0.12 7.45 -10.38
C SER A 228 0.58 6.12 -10.66
N LEU A 229 0.55 5.62 -11.91
CA LEU A 229 1.24 4.41 -12.31
C LEU A 229 2.73 4.51 -12.01
N ALA A 230 3.38 5.59 -12.46
CA ALA A 230 4.81 5.79 -12.25
C ALA A 230 5.17 5.82 -10.75
N GLY A 231 4.42 6.57 -9.94
CA GLY A 231 4.65 6.67 -8.50
C GLY A 231 4.41 5.35 -7.76
N ASN A 232 3.30 4.68 -8.04
CA ASN A 232 2.95 3.41 -7.40
C ASN A 232 3.89 2.28 -7.84
N LEU A 233 4.35 2.26 -9.08
CA LEU A 233 5.29 1.24 -9.55
C LEU A 233 6.62 1.34 -8.80
N VAL A 234 7.15 2.56 -8.65
CA VAL A 234 8.36 2.80 -7.87
C VAL A 234 8.15 2.40 -6.41
N ALA A 235 7.06 2.84 -5.79
CA ALA A 235 6.77 2.55 -4.38
C ALA A 235 6.60 1.03 -4.11
N THR A 236 5.86 0.34 -4.97
CA THR A 236 5.64 -1.11 -4.86
C THR A 236 6.92 -1.90 -5.11
N THR A 237 7.75 -1.45 -6.06
CA THR A 237 9.06 -2.07 -6.31
C THR A 237 9.97 -1.94 -5.10
N ILE A 238 10.04 -0.75 -4.47
CA ILE A 238 10.81 -0.56 -3.22
C ILE A 238 10.30 -1.51 -2.12
N GLY A 239 8.98 -1.66 -2.00
CA GLY A 239 8.35 -2.50 -0.98
C GLY A 239 8.66 -3.99 -1.11
N PHE A 240 9.00 -4.46 -2.31
CA PHE A 240 9.30 -5.86 -2.61
C PHE A 240 10.75 -6.12 -3.05
N LEU A 241 11.59 -5.08 -3.06
CA LEU A 241 12.94 -5.13 -3.61
C LEU A 241 13.81 -6.20 -2.94
N ASP A 242 13.74 -6.31 -1.61
CA ASP A 242 14.47 -7.33 -0.86
C ASP A 242 14.08 -8.75 -1.26
N ILE A 243 12.80 -9.05 -1.28
CA ILE A 243 12.28 -10.39 -1.61
C ILE A 243 12.67 -10.75 -3.06
N LEU A 244 12.53 -9.81 -3.99
CA LEU A 244 12.91 -10.01 -5.39
C LEU A 244 14.41 -10.29 -5.54
N MET A 245 15.26 -9.52 -4.85
CA MET A 245 16.71 -9.72 -4.90
C MET A 245 17.12 -11.01 -4.22
N LEU A 246 16.60 -11.30 -3.04
CA LEU A 246 16.87 -12.56 -2.33
C LEU A 246 16.48 -13.78 -3.16
N ASN A 247 15.35 -13.71 -3.88
CA ASN A 247 14.88 -14.80 -4.73
C ASN A 247 15.88 -15.22 -5.82
N TYR A 248 16.71 -14.31 -6.34
CA TYR A 248 17.71 -14.60 -7.38
C TYR A 248 19.15 -14.65 -6.87
N LEU A 249 19.46 -13.97 -5.78
CA LEU A 249 20.82 -13.86 -5.26
C LEU A 249 21.14 -14.91 -4.20
N ILE A 250 20.12 -15.56 -3.62
CA ILE A 250 20.28 -16.52 -2.53
C ILE A 250 19.55 -17.83 -2.85
N ASP A 251 20.28 -18.94 -2.77
CA ASP A 251 19.74 -20.28 -3.01
C ASP A 251 18.99 -20.86 -1.79
N ASP A 252 19.28 -20.35 -0.58
CA ASP A 252 18.62 -20.77 0.66
C ASP A 252 17.14 -20.34 0.74
N ARG A 253 16.27 -21.22 0.24
CA ARG A 253 14.81 -21.05 0.27
C ARG A 253 14.22 -21.12 1.68
N VAL A 254 14.82 -21.91 2.57
CA VAL A 254 14.31 -22.07 3.94
C VAL A 254 14.58 -20.78 4.73
N GLY A 255 15.78 -20.24 4.62
CA GLY A 255 16.14 -18.94 5.19
C GLY A 255 15.31 -17.78 4.63
N LEU A 256 15.06 -17.74 3.32
CA LEU A 256 14.12 -16.77 2.71
C LEU A 256 12.70 -16.96 3.26
N GLY A 257 12.32 -18.19 3.62
CA GLY A 257 11.07 -18.52 4.29
C GLY A 257 10.95 -17.86 5.66
N TYR A 258 11.97 -18.02 6.50
CA TYR A 258 12.05 -17.36 7.80
C TYR A 258 12.06 -15.83 7.67
N TYR A 259 12.80 -15.29 6.70
CA TYR A 259 12.77 -13.86 6.38
C TYR A 259 11.35 -13.41 5.98
N SER A 260 10.67 -14.18 5.14
CA SER A 260 9.30 -13.89 4.70
C SER A 260 8.32 -13.87 5.87
N ILE A 261 8.45 -14.80 6.82
CA ILE A 261 7.69 -14.81 8.07
C ILE A 261 7.96 -13.54 8.89
N ALA A 262 9.23 -13.13 9.03
CA ALA A 262 9.57 -11.89 9.71
C ALA A 262 8.88 -10.67 9.08
N THR A 263 8.80 -10.60 7.74
CA THR A 263 8.10 -9.50 7.06
C THR A 263 6.59 -9.45 7.36
N ILE A 264 5.96 -10.58 7.68
CA ILE A 264 4.53 -10.62 8.06
C ILE A 264 4.31 -9.89 9.38
N PHE A 265 5.17 -10.11 10.39
CA PHE A 265 5.12 -9.37 11.65
C PHE A 265 5.38 -7.88 11.47
N VAL A 266 6.32 -7.50 10.61
CA VAL A 266 6.58 -6.09 10.26
C VAL A 266 5.38 -5.45 9.58
N LEU A 267 4.65 -6.18 8.72
CA LEU A 267 3.40 -5.73 8.11
C LEU A 267 2.35 -5.42 9.18
N GLY A 268 2.27 -6.24 10.24
CA GLY A 268 1.42 -6.01 11.41
C GLY A 268 1.74 -4.69 12.11
N LEU A 269 3.03 -4.43 12.40
CA LEU A 269 3.48 -3.14 12.99
C LEU A 269 3.14 -1.95 12.07
N SER A 270 3.34 -2.13 10.77
CA SER A 270 3.12 -1.10 9.76
C SER A 270 1.67 -0.61 9.68
N GLN A 271 0.70 -1.38 10.18
CA GLN A 271 -0.69 -0.96 10.26
C GLN A 271 -0.87 0.25 11.16
N VAL A 272 -0.16 0.33 12.28
CA VAL A 272 -0.24 1.47 13.21
C VAL A 272 0.15 2.77 12.52
N THR A 273 1.27 2.76 11.79
CA THR A 273 1.72 3.92 11.02
C THR A 273 0.73 4.28 9.90
N SER A 274 0.23 3.29 9.17
CA SER A 274 -0.74 3.49 8.07
C SER A 274 -2.07 4.08 8.57
N THR A 275 -2.51 3.67 9.77
CA THR A 275 -3.68 4.24 10.44
C THR A 275 -3.46 5.72 10.76
N VAL A 276 -2.31 6.08 11.35
CA VAL A 276 -1.99 7.49 11.65
C VAL A 276 -1.89 8.32 10.38
N GLN A 277 -1.29 7.79 9.32
CA GLN A 277 -1.24 8.39 8.00
C GLN A 277 -2.65 8.69 7.45
N THR A 278 -3.56 7.73 7.55
CA THR A 278 -4.97 7.90 7.13
C THR A 278 -5.67 8.98 7.93
N ILE A 279 -5.41 9.10 9.25
CA ILE A 279 -5.96 10.16 10.10
C ILE A 279 -5.39 11.53 9.74
N ALA A 280 -4.09 11.61 9.48
CA ALA A 280 -3.39 12.88 9.29
C ALA A 280 -3.62 13.50 7.90
N THR A 281 -3.83 12.66 6.88
CA THR A 281 -3.96 13.10 5.47
C THR A 281 -4.97 14.23 5.25
N PRO A 282 -6.22 14.16 5.77
CA PRO A 282 -7.21 15.23 5.58
C PRO A 282 -6.76 16.58 6.15
N PHE A 283 -6.11 16.59 7.32
CA PHE A 283 -5.63 17.82 7.94
C PHE A 283 -4.52 18.49 7.13
N PHE A 284 -3.65 17.72 6.46
CA PHE A 284 -2.62 18.29 5.60
C PHE A 284 -3.22 18.94 4.35
N SER A 285 -4.28 18.38 3.80
CA SER A 285 -5.00 19.00 2.68
C SER A 285 -5.73 20.28 3.12
N GLU A 286 -6.40 20.26 4.27
CA GLU A 286 -7.17 21.39 4.82
C GLU A 286 -6.28 22.59 5.18
N TYR A 287 -5.17 22.34 5.88
CA TYR A 287 -4.25 23.40 6.32
C TYR A 287 -3.16 23.74 5.30
N SER A 288 -3.26 23.26 4.05
CA SER A 288 -2.26 23.50 3.01
C SER A 288 -2.02 24.99 2.70
N SER A 289 -2.96 25.87 3.05
CA SER A 289 -2.84 27.33 2.90
C SER A 289 -2.35 28.08 4.17
N ASP A 290 -2.37 27.44 5.34
CA ASP A 290 -1.93 28.03 6.62
C ASP A 290 -0.68 27.33 7.14
N ARG A 291 0.49 27.94 6.86
CA ARG A 291 1.80 27.40 7.28
C ARG A 291 1.87 27.08 8.76
N SER A 292 1.30 27.95 9.61
CA SER A 292 1.44 27.84 11.06
C SER A 292 0.68 26.63 11.60
N GLN A 293 -0.55 26.44 11.14
CA GLN A 293 -1.39 25.31 11.51
C GLN A 293 -0.87 24.01 10.89
N PHE A 294 -0.47 24.04 9.62
CA PHE A 294 0.12 22.89 8.94
C PHE A 294 1.34 22.35 9.69
N MET A 295 2.31 23.22 10.01
CA MET A 295 3.53 22.80 10.70
C MET A 295 3.26 22.36 12.14
N ARG A 296 2.28 22.96 12.83
CA ARG A 296 1.86 22.55 14.17
C ARG A 296 1.27 21.14 14.17
N VAL A 297 0.37 20.85 13.23
CA VAL A 297 -0.24 19.54 13.05
C VAL A 297 0.84 18.51 12.68
N LEU A 298 1.66 18.81 11.68
CA LEU A 298 2.74 17.92 11.23
C LEU A 298 3.66 17.53 12.38
N LYS A 299 4.21 18.50 13.12
CA LYS A 299 5.10 18.24 14.25
C LYS A 299 4.42 17.44 15.36
N LYS A 300 3.16 17.76 15.69
CA LYS A 300 2.41 17.07 16.75
C LYS A 300 2.17 15.60 16.41
N TYR A 301 1.60 15.32 15.24
CA TYR A 301 1.29 13.95 14.83
C TYR A 301 2.57 13.14 14.54
N GLN A 302 3.61 13.76 13.97
CA GLN A 302 4.88 13.09 13.72
C GLN A 302 5.59 12.71 15.03
N LYS A 303 5.60 13.61 16.03
CA LYS A 303 6.14 13.31 17.36
C LYS A 303 5.37 12.17 18.04
N MET A 304 4.04 12.22 17.99
CA MET A 304 3.20 11.16 18.57
C MET A 304 3.45 9.81 17.89
N LEU A 305 3.52 9.79 16.56
CA LEU A 305 3.83 8.59 15.77
C LEU A 305 5.22 8.03 16.08
N MET A 306 6.23 8.88 16.20
CA MET A 306 7.58 8.43 16.56
C MET A 306 7.63 7.80 17.94
N LEU A 307 6.96 8.40 18.94
CA LEU A 307 6.93 7.85 20.30
C LEU A 307 6.18 6.52 20.35
N THR A 308 5.03 6.42 19.67
CA THR A 308 4.27 5.16 19.62
C THR A 308 5.00 4.09 18.81
N ALA A 309 5.63 4.44 17.69
CA ALA A 309 6.42 3.52 16.89
C ALA A 309 7.66 3.03 17.63
N LEU A 310 8.36 3.90 18.39
CA LEU A 310 9.49 3.51 19.22
C LEU A 310 9.06 2.50 20.30
N ALA A 311 8.03 2.85 21.08
CA ALA A 311 7.51 1.97 22.13
C ALA A 311 7.08 0.61 21.57
N LEU A 312 6.38 0.62 20.44
CA LEU A 312 5.93 -0.59 19.78
C LEU A 312 7.10 -1.42 19.22
N THR A 313 8.11 -0.78 18.65
CA THR A 313 9.31 -1.46 18.13
C THR A 313 10.04 -2.17 19.27
N VAL A 314 10.35 -1.45 20.36
CA VAL A 314 11.03 -2.01 21.52
C VAL A 314 10.24 -3.17 22.14
N ALA A 315 8.93 -3.01 22.33
CA ALA A 315 8.09 -4.08 22.84
C ALA A 315 8.09 -5.29 21.90
N SER A 316 7.96 -5.06 20.59
CA SER A 316 7.89 -6.12 19.59
C SER A 316 9.19 -6.92 19.45
N MET A 317 10.36 -6.28 19.64
CA MET A 317 11.67 -6.95 19.56
C MET A 317 11.83 -8.09 20.57
N VAL A 318 11.10 -8.03 21.69
CA VAL A 318 11.09 -9.09 22.71
C VAL A 318 9.89 -10.02 22.52
N ILE A 319 8.71 -9.45 22.30
CA ILE A 319 7.46 -10.21 22.24
C ILE A 319 7.41 -11.12 20.99
N VAL A 320 7.79 -10.62 19.82
CA VAL A 320 7.61 -11.34 18.56
C VAL A 320 8.50 -12.58 18.43
N PRO A 321 9.82 -12.54 18.71
CA PRO A 321 10.64 -13.76 18.71
C PRO A 321 10.09 -14.84 19.64
N TRP A 322 9.65 -14.45 20.84
CA TRP A 322 8.99 -15.35 21.78
C TRP A 322 7.68 -15.92 21.21
N LEU A 323 6.83 -15.10 20.59
CA LEU A 323 5.60 -15.56 19.94
C LEU A 323 5.90 -16.55 18.80
N ILE A 324 6.93 -16.29 17.99
CA ILE A 324 7.30 -17.16 16.88
C ILE A 324 7.66 -18.55 17.40
N VAL A 325 8.53 -18.64 18.41
CA VAL A 325 8.93 -19.91 19.01
C VAL A 325 7.73 -20.59 19.70
N LEU A 326 6.88 -19.84 20.40
CA LEU A 326 5.70 -20.39 21.06
C LEU A 326 4.70 -21.01 20.08
N PHE A 327 4.44 -20.36 18.94
CA PHE A 327 3.40 -20.79 18.00
C PHE A 327 3.88 -21.77 16.92
N TYR A 328 5.16 -21.70 16.53
CA TYR A 328 5.73 -22.47 15.42
C TYR A 328 6.88 -23.40 15.83
N GLY A 329 7.42 -23.24 17.04
CA GLY A 329 8.51 -24.05 17.57
C GLY A 329 9.90 -23.45 17.38
N GLU A 330 10.89 -24.04 18.05
CA GLU A 330 12.30 -23.59 18.05
C GLU A 330 12.94 -23.56 16.67
N SER A 331 12.48 -24.41 15.74
CA SER A 331 12.96 -24.41 14.35
C SER A 331 12.66 -23.11 13.60
N TYR A 332 11.78 -22.24 14.12
CA TYR A 332 11.45 -20.93 13.53
C TYR A 332 12.17 -19.77 14.21
N ALA A 333 13.07 -20.01 15.19
CA ALA A 333 13.84 -18.97 15.85
C ALA A 333 14.57 -18.00 14.90
N PRO A 334 15.14 -18.43 13.74
CA PRO A 334 15.77 -17.50 12.79
C PRO A 334 14.84 -16.41 12.26
N ALA A 335 13.53 -16.68 12.17
CA ALA A 335 12.55 -15.66 11.77
C ALA A 335 12.45 -14.54 12.82
N GLY A 336 12.63 -14.86 14.10
CA GLY A 336 12.71 -13.89 15.19
C GLY A 336 13.91 -12.96 15.06
N GLU A 337 15.08 -13.50 14.70
CA GLU A 337 16.30 -12.70 14.49
C GLU A 337 16.14 -11.72 13.33
N TYR A 338 15.64 -12.19 12.18
CA TYR A 338 15.35 -11.31 11.04
C TYR A 338 14.31 -10.24 11.40
N PHE A 339 13.28 -10.62 12.18
CA PHE A 339 12.27 -9.68 12.63
C PHE A 339 12.86 -8.56 13.49
N GLN A 340 13.75 -8.86 14.43
CA GLN A 340 14.36 -7.85 15.29
C GLN A 340 15.09 -6.77 14.47
N ILE A 341 15.83 -7.16 13.43
CA ILE A 341 16.51 -6.22 12.53
C ILE A 341 15.47 -5.41 11.74
N LEU A 342 14.46 -6.07 11.15
CA LEU A 342 13.43 -5.40 10.36
C LEU A 342 12.49 -4.52 11.19
N ALA A 343 12.38 -4.73 12.50
CA ALA A 343 11.62 -3.85 13.39
C ALA A 343 12.25 -2.44 13.45
N VAL A 344 13.59 -2.35 13.33
CA VAL A 344 14.29 -1.05 13.22
C VAL A 344 13.90 -0.34 11.91
N LYS A 345 13.80 -1.06 10.80
CA LYS A 345 13.30 -0.52 9.51
C LYS A 345 11.90 0.08 9.69
N TYR A 346 10.99 -0.62 10.38
CA TYR A 346 9.66 -0.08 10.69
C TYR A 346 9.73 1.24 11.45
N PHE A 347 10.54 1.32 12.52
CA PHE A 347 10.71 2.56 13.28
C PHE A 347 11.22 3.73 12.40
N LEU A 348 12.25 3.48 11.59
CA LEU A 348 12.81 4.49 10.69
C LEU A 348 11.78 4.99 9.68
N TRP A 349 10.96 4.09 9.12
CA TRP A 349 9.85 4.47 8.26
C TRP A 349 8.85 5.39 8.98
N SER A 350 8.43 5.03 10.19
CA SER A 350 7.51 5.83 10.99
C SER A 350 8.05 7.25 11.28
N CYS A 351 9.36 7.45 11.35
CA CYS A 351 9.99 8.75 11.56
C CYS A 351 9.80 9.75 10.40
N TYR A 352 9.57 9.29 9.17
CA TYR A 352 9.34 10.17 8.01
C TYR A 352 7.99 9.94 7.31
N ALA A 353 7.18 8.99 7.78
CA ALA A 353 5.91 8.62 7.18
C ALA A 353 4.94 9.79 6.95
N LEU A 354 4.82 10.76 7.88
CA LEU A 354 3.94 11.92 7.68
C LEU A 354 4.58 13.02 6.83
N LEU A 355 5.90 13.08 6.74
CA LEU A 355 6.59 14.00 5.83
C LEU A 355 6.28 13.65 4.37
N GLY A 356 6.25 12.35 4.04
CA GLY A 356 5.83 11.88 2.72
C GLY A 356 4.42 12.36 2.36
N ILE A 357 3.46 12.23 3.29
CA ILE A 357 2.08 12.69 3.08
C ILE A 357 1.98 14.21 3.04
N ALA A 358 2.79 14.92 3.82
CA ALA A 358 2.82 16.38 3.79
C ALA A 358 3.19 16.92 2.40
N ILE A 359 4.15 16.29 1.70
CA ILE A 359 4.52 16.65 0.31
C ILE A 359 3.33 16.45 -0.64
N TRP A 360 2.59 15.36 -0.46
CA TRP A 360 1.36 15.10 -1.22
C TRP A 360 0.25 16.11 -0.92
N GLY A 361 0.07 16.47 0.36
CA GLY A 361 -0.94 17.42 0.82
C GLY A 361 -0.76 18.82 0.22
N VAL A 362 0.47 19.25 -0.06
CA VAL A 362 0.77 20.53 -0.75
C VAL A 362 0.77 20.42 -2.29
N GLY A 363 0.38 19.26 -2.85
CA GLY A 363 0.20 19.09 -4.30
C GLY A 363 1.48 18.93 -5.11
N LYS A 364 2.65 18.74 -4.49
CA LYS A 364 3.95 18.63 -5.16
C LYS A 364 4.27 17.19 -5.59
N MET A 365 3.32 16.50 -6.25
CA MET A 365 3.43 15.08 -6.63
C MET A 365 4.68 14.74 -7.47
N LYS A 366 5.15 15.66 -8.32
CA LYS A 366 6.38 15.47 -9.12
C LYS A 366 7.63 15.31 -8.22
N LEU A 367 7.73 16.09 -7.15
CA LEU A 367 8.85 15.97 -6.19
C LEU A 367 8.78 14.63 -5.45
N SER A 368 7.58 14.17 -5.09
CA SER A 368 7.39 12.84 -4.49
C SER A 368 7.86 11.71 -5.42
N PHE A 369 7.58 11.82 -6.72
CA PHE A 369 8.03 10.82 -7.71
C PHE A 369 9.56 10.77 -7.81
N TYR A 370 10.23 11.91 -8.00
CA TYR A 370 11.70 11.95 -8.06
C TYR A 370 12.36 11.49 -6.77
N ASN A 371 11.77 11.83 -5.61
CA ASN A 371 12.20 11.33 -4.32
C ASN A 371 12.10 9.79 -4.26
N ALA A 372 10.96 9.21 -4.64
CA ALA A 372 10.79 7.77 -4.65
C ALA A 372 11.79 7.08 -5.60
N LEU A 373 12.05 7.68 -6.76
CA LEU A 373 13.01 7.15 -7.72
C LEU A 373 14.45 7.17 -7.17
N ALA A 374 14.85 8.27 -6.52
CA ALA A 374 16.14 8.37 -5.85
C ALA A 374 16.27 7.32 -4.73
N THR A 375 15.22 7.15 -3.92
CA THR A 375 15.17 6.09 -2.89
C THR A 375 15.31 4.70 -3.50
N LEU A 376 14.64 4.40 -4.62
CA LEU A 376 14.74 3.09 -5.27
C LEU A 376 16.17 2.80 -5.72
N VAL A 377 16.84 3.74 -6.37
CA VAL A 377 18.22 3.58 -6.84
C VAL A 377 19.16 3.33 -5.66
N VAL A 378 19.10 4.18 -4.63
CA VAL A 378 19.95 4.04 -3.43
C VAL A 378 19.69 2.70 -2.73
N SER A 379 18.42 2.32 -2.56
CA SER A 379 18.04 1.07 -1.90
C SER A 379 18.48 -0.16 -2.68
N THR A 380 18.45 -0.10 -4.02
CA THR A 380 18.89 -1.20 -4.89
C THR A 380 20.39 -1.42 -4.75
N VAL A 381 21.19 -0.35 -4.79
CA VAL A 381 22.66 -0.46 -4.65
C VAL A 381 23.03 -0.99 -3.26
N ILE A 382 22.44 -0.44 -2.20
CA ILE A 382 22.69 -0.89 -0.82
C ILE A 382 22.28 -2.36 -0.66
N SER A 383 21.10 -2.73 -1.12
CA SER A 383 20.61 -4.11 -1.01
C SER A 383 21.50 -5.09 -1.77
N TYR A 384 21.94 -4.74 -2.99
CA TYR A 384 22.80 -5.61 -3.78
C TYR A 384 24.12 -5.89 -3.07
N VAL A 385 24.79 -4.84 -2.59
CA VAL A 385 26.11 -4.96 -1.93
C VAL A 385 26.01 -5.75 -0.64
N LEU A 386 25.01 -5.49 0.20
CA LEU A 386 24.88 -6.18 1.50
C LEU A 386 24.38 -7.61 1.35
N ILE A 387 23.48 -7.90 0.40
CA ILE A 387 23.01 -9.28 0.16
C ILE A 387 24.16 -10.17 -0.30
N ILE A 388 25.01 -9.70 -1.21
CA ILE A 388 26.16 -10.49 -1.67
C ILE A 388 27.16 -10.76 -0.55
N ARG A 389 27.36 -9.81 0.38
CA ARG A 389 28.35 -9.94 1.46
C ARG A 389 27.85 -10.73 2.67
N ASN A 390 26.57 -10.59 3.02
CA ASN A 390 26.01 -11.06 4.29
C ASN A 390 24.75 -11.92 4.11
N GLY A 391 24.39 -12.29 2.89
CA GLY A 391 23.23 -13.12 2.59
C GLY A 391 21.91 -12.54 3.09
N LEU A 392 21.11 -13.38 3.75
CA LEU A 392 19.79 -13.03 4.30
C LEU A 392 19.86 -11.97 5.40
N GLN A 393 20.85 -12.04 6.29
CA GLN A 393 21.09 -10.98 7.28
C GLN A 393 21.47 -9.67 6.58
N GLY A 394 22.23 -9.77 5.50
CA GLY A 394 22.55 -8.64 4.61
C GLY A 394 21.30 -7.93 4.08
N ALA A 395 20.28 -8.67 3.63
CA ALA A 395 19.01 -8.07 3.21
C ALA A 395 18.31 -7.31 4.34
N ALA A 396 18.26 -7.88 5.54
CA ALA A 396 17.63 -7.24 6.70
C ALA A 396 18.34 -5.94 7.08
N ILE A 397 19.68 -5.94 7.11
CA ILE A 397 20.49 -4.75 7.40
C ILE A 397 20.36 -3.73 6.26
N ALA A 398 20.35 -4.18 5.00
CA ALA A 398 20.18 -3.30 3.84
C ALA A 398 18.88 -2.50 3.91
N GLN A 399 17.81 -3.12 4.40
CA GLN A 399 16.53 -2.45 4.63
C GLN A 399 16.65 -1.33 5.67
N VAL A 400 17.31 -1.58 6.80
CA VAL A 400 17.53 -0.55 7.83
C VAL A 400 18.33 0.62 7.26
N VAL A 401 19.44 0.33 6.57
CA VAL A 401 20.31 1.37 5.97
C VAL A 401 19.56 2.15 4.89
N SER A 402 18.83 1.46 4.00
CA SER A 402 18.04 2.10 2.93
C SER A 402 16.95 3.02 3.48
N TYR A 403 16.29 2.64 4.57
CA TYR A 403 15.27 3.48 5.20
C TYR A 403 15.87 4.64 5.98
N LEU A 404 17.09 4.51 6.51
CA LEU A 404 17.84 5.63 7.08
C LEU A 404 18.18 6.67 6.00
N PHE A 405 18.67 6.25 4.84
CA PHE A 405 18.87 7.16 3.70
C PHE A 405 17.56 7.78 3.23
N SER A 406 16.48 6.98 3.16
CA SER A 406 15.16 7.46 2.78
C SER A 406 14.65 8.55 3.73
N LEU A 407 14.90 8.41 5.04
CA LEU A 407 14.57 9.43 6.03
C LEU A 407 15.27 10.75 5.71
N ILE A 408 16.57 10.71 5.41
CA ILE A 408 17.37 11.90 5.09
C ILE A 408 16.86 12.57 3.81
N ILE A 409 16.66 11.77 2.74
CA ILE A 409 16.20 12.27 1.44
C ILE A 409 14.79 12.87 1.59
N VAL A 410 13.86 12.17 2.21
CA VAL A 410 12.48 12.64 2.40
C VAL A 410 12.44 13.88 3.29
N ALA A 411 13.24 13.95 4.36
CA ALA A 411 13.30 15.14 5.21
C ALA A 411 13.81 16.36 4.44
N PHE A 412 14.85 16.19 3.61
CA PHE A 412 15.37 17.24 2.75
C PHE A 412 14.33 17.70 1.72
N VAL A 413 13.73 16.76 0.97
CA VAL A 413 12.71 17.07 -0.05
C VAL A 413 11.48 17.70 0.59
N ALA A 414 11.04 17.24 1.76
CA ALA A 414 9.92 17.83 2.49
C ALA A 414 10.22 19.27 2.88
N LYS A 415 11.43 19.57 3.36
CA LYS A 415 11.83 20.95 3.67
C LYS A 415 11.73 21.85 2.44
N VAL A 416 12.34 21.44 1.32
CA VAL A 416 12.31 22.20 0.05
C VAL A 416 10.88 22.37 -0.47
N ALA A 417 10.07 21.31 -0.45
CA ALA A 417 8.69 21.34 -0.94
C ALA A 417 7.80 22.27 -0.12
N LEU A 418 7.89 22.21 1.22
CA LEU A 418 7.11 23.04 2.12
C LEU A 418 7.55 24.51 2.06
N GLU A 419 8.85 24.79 2.03
CA GLU A 419 9.36 26.15 1.87
C GLU A 419 8.93 26.78 0.54
N SER A 420 9.09 26.04 -0.58
CA SER A 420 8.64 26.49 -1.90
C SER A 420 7.14 26.78 -1.94
N HIS A 421 6.32 25.89 -1.36
CA HIS A 421 4.87 26.04 -1.33
C HIS A 421 4.44 27.26 -0.54
N PHE A 422 4.87 27.38 0.72
CA PHE A 422 4.46 28.49 1.57
C PHE A 422 5.05 29.83 1.15
N HIS A 423 6.24 29.85 0.53
CA HIS A 423 6.78 31.07 -0.08
C HIS A 423 5.93 31.54 -1.27
N SER A 424 5.45 30.61 -2.10
CA SER A 424 4.58 30.97 -3.25
C SER A 424 3.23 31.58 -2.83
N LEU A 425 2.70 31.18 -1.67
CA LEU A 425 1.50 31.76 -1.08
C LEU A 425 1.73 33.18 -0.52
N THR A 426 2.91 33.45 0.04
CA THR A 426 3.26 34.80 0.52
C THR A 426 3.49 35.79 -0.62
N VAL A 427 4.02 35.34 -1.76
CA VAL A 427 4.24 36.21 -2.94
C VAL A 427 2.90 36.56 -3.62
N THR A 428 2.01 35.58 -3.81
CA THR A 428 0.69 35.81 -4.43
C THR A 428 -0.25 36.67 -3.58
N SER A 429 -0.14 36.60 -2.25
CA SER A 429 -0.86 37.51 -1.33
C SER A 429 -0.27 38.93 -1.25
N GLY A 430 1.02 39.11 -1.60
CA GLY A 430 1.65 40.42 -1.74
C GLY A 430 1.21 41.17 -3.00
N ASP A 431 1.10 40.47 -4.13
CA ASP A 431 0.67 41.07 -5.41
C ASP A 431 -0.81 41.47 -5.44
N THR A 432 -1.67 40.77 -4.72
CA THR A 432 -3.09 41.14 -4.58
C THR A 432 -3.31 42.37 -3.69
N LYS A 433 -2.38 42.68 -2.77
CA LYS A 433 -2.39 43.94 -2.01
C LYS A 433 -1.86 45.14 -2.80
N ARG A 434 -0.99 44.93 -3.80
CA ARG A 434 -0.48 45.99 -4.69
C ARG A 434 -1.44 46.41 -5.81
N LYS A 435 -2.51 45.65 -6.06
CA LYS A 435 -3.52 45.93 -7.10
C LYS A 435 -4.86 46.47 -6.58
N ARG A 436 -4.92 47.01 -5.35
CA ARG A 436 -6.02 47.88 -4.96
C ARG A 436 -5.61 49.31 -5.31
N PRO A 437 -6.21 49.94 -6.33
CA PRO A 437 -6.12 51.39 -6.44
C PRO A 437 -6.81 51.99 -5.23
N GLU A 438 -6.15 52.96 -4.59
CA GLU A 438 -6.76 53.90 -3.65
C GLU A 438 -7.85 54.74 -4.35
#